data_AF-A0A8S3ZX32-F1
#
_entry.id   AF-A0A8S3ZX32-F1
#
_cell.length_a   1.000
_cell.length_b   1.000
_cell.length_c   1.000
_cell.angle_alpha   90.00
_cell.angle_beta   90.00
_cell.angle_gamma   90.00
#
_symmetry.space_group_name_H-M   'P 1'
#
loop_
_entity.id
_entity.type
_entity.pdbx_description
1 polymer ?
#
loop_
_entity_poly.entity_id
_entity_poly.type
_entity_poly.pdbx_seq_one_letter_code
_entity_poly.pdbx_strand_id
1 'polypeptide(L)'
;HVTGRVVLLRNMKAHYPYVQINIKRCHGDGCDTRIHGIKAIGFKLVREHGITVLDASALWYLQMLTSTVAMNLPQSPALRTVLLGHT
;
A
#
# COMPACT_ATOMS: atom_id res chain seq x y z
N HIS A 1 -15.86 -26.08 -25.60
CA HIS A 1 -16.92 -25.07 -25.81
C HIS A 1 -16.76 -23.99 -24.74
N VAL A 2 -16.25 -22.79 -25.08
CA VAL A 2 -15.99 -21.74 -24.07
C VAL A 2 -17.21 -20.83 -23.98
N THR A 3 -18.22 -21.28 -23.23
CA THR A 3 -19.37 -20.47 -22.81
C THR A 3 -19.15 -19.96 -21.39
N GLY A 4 -17.98 -19.35 -21.16
CA GLY A 4 -17.54 -18.95 -19.83
C GLY A 4 -16.79 -17.63 -19.90
N ARG A 5 -17.06 -16.74 -18.95
CA ARG A 5 -16.45 -15.40 -18.82
C ARG A 5 -14.94 -15.46 -19.10
N VAL A 6 -14.47 -14.59 -19.99
CA VAL A 6 -13.04 -14.46 -20.33
C VAL A 6 -12.44 -13.31 -19.52
N VAL A 7 -11.28 -13.56 -18.90
CA VAL A 7 -10.52 -12.54 -18.19
C VAL A 7 -9.74 -11.73 -19.22
N LEU A 8 -10.08 -10.45 -19.39
CA LEU A 8 -9.39 -9.55 -20.33
C LEU A 8 -8.14 -8.92 -19.73
N LEU A 9 -8.18 -8.57 -18.44
CA LEU A 9 -7.09 -7.92 -17.72
C LEU A 9 -6.95 -8.55 -16.33
N ARG A 10 -5.72 -8.87 -15.92
CA ARG A 10 -5.42 -9.43 -14.60
C ARG A 10 -4.33 -8.61 -13.92
N ASN A 11 -4.54 -8.21 -12.66
CA ASN A 11 -3.56 -7.54 -11.81
C ASN A 11 -2.88 -6.33 -12.49
N MET A 12 -3.70 -5.43 -13.00
CA MET A 12 -3.23 -4.21 -13.64
C MET A 12 -2.54 -3.30 -12.60
N LYS A 13 -1.20 -3.17 -12.70
CA LYS A 13 -0.39 -2.32 -11.80
C LYS A 13 -0.21 -0.88 -12.31
N ALA A 14 -0.45 -0.65 -13.60
CA ALA A 14 -0.33 0.64 -14.25
C ALA A 14 -1.71 1.15 -14.67
N HIS A 15 -1.95 2.45 -14.55
CA HIS A 15 -3.22 3.04 -14.95
C HIS A 15 -3.30 3.15 -16.48
N TYR A 16 -4.31 2.54 -17.09
CA TYR A 16 -4.63 2.70 -18.50
C TYR A 16 -5.99 3.39 -18.62
N PRO A 17 -6.05 4.62 -19.18
CA PRO A 17 -7.30 5.35 -19.31
C PRO A 17 -8.27 4.71 -20.33
N TYR A 18 -7.75 3.90 -21.25
CA TYR A 18 -8.52 3.28 -22.32
C TYR A 18 -8.13 1.80 -22.47
N VAL A 19 -9.15 0.95 -22.65
CA VAL A 19 -8.99 -0.48 -22.94
C VAL A 19 -9.76 -0.78 -24.21
N GLN A 20 -9.03 -1.13 -25.28
CA GLN A 20 -9.62 -1.51 -26.55
C GLN A 20 -9.82 -3.02 -26.62
N ILE A 21 -11.04 -3.45 -26.95
CA ILE A 21 -11.36 -4.85 -27.20
C ILE A 21 -11.50 -5.02 -28.71
N ASN A 22 -10.66 -5.86 -29.32
CA ASN A 22 -10.70 -6.15 -30.74
C ASN A 22 -11.10 -7.61 -30.97
N ILE A 23 -12.23 -7.83 -31.63
CA ILE A 23 -12.75 -9.16 -31.92
C ILE A 23 -12.34 -9.54 -33.33
N LYS A 24 -11.42 -10.50 -33.43
CA LYS A 24 -10.82 -10.89 -34.72
C LYS A 24 -11.67 -11.88 -35.52
N ARG A 25 -12.44 -12.73 -34.84
CA ARG A 25 -13.33 -13.74 -35.46
C ARG A 25 -14.51 -14.06 -34.54
N CYS A 26 -15.65 -14.32 -35.15
CA CYS A 26 -16.85 -14.80 -34.49
C CYS A 26 -16.92 -16.33 -34.57
N HIS A 27 -17.72 -16.94 -33.70
CA HIS A 27 -17.97 -18.38 -33.78
C HIS A 27 -18.84 -18.71 -35.01
N GLY A 28 -18.52 -19.80 -35.71
CA GLY A 28 -19.31 -20.32 -36.83
C GLY A 28 -19.42 -19.38 -38.04
N ASP A 29 -18.36 -18.63 -38.36
CA ASP A 29 -18.34 -17.60 -39.42
C ASP A 29 -19.45 -16.54 -39.28
N GLY A 30 -19.94 -16.32 -38.05
CA GLY A 30 -20.88 -15.25 -37.76
C GLY A 30 -20.33 -13.88 -38.15
N CYS A 31 -21.19 -13.02 -38.68
CA CYS A 31 -20.82 -11.65 -39.03
C CYS A 31 -20.76 -10.74 -37.79
N ASP A 32 -21.52 -11.06 -36.75
CA ASP A 32 -21.71 -10.20 -35.58
C ASP A 32 -21.29 -10.87 -34.26
N THR A 33 -20.87 -10.03 -33.31
CA THR A 33 -20.49 -10.46 -31.95
C THR A 33 -21.32 -9.74 -30.91
N ARG A 34 -22.01 -10.52 -30.08
CA ARG A 34 -22.81 -9.99 -28.97
C ARG A 34 -22.03 -10.06 -27.66
N ILE A 35 -21.80 -8.92 -27.03
CA ILE A 35 -21.23 -8.81 -25.68
C ILE A 35 -22.38 -8.56 -24.70
N HIS A 36 -22.67 -9.54 -23.84
CA HIS A 36 -23.76 -9.43 -22.86
C HIS A 36 -23.43 -8.53 -21.67
N GLY A 37 -22.15 -8.39 -21.34
CA GLY A 37 -21.72 -7.53 -20.24
C GLY A 37 -20.22 -7.59 -20.01
N ILE A 38 -19.66 -6.46 -19.58
CA ILE A 38 -18.28 -6.32 -19.16
C ILE A 38 -18.28 -6.10 -17.66
N LYS A 39 -17.53 -6.93 -16.92
CA LYS A 39 -17.38 -6.80 -15.46
C LYS A 39 -15.92 -6.49 -15.14
N ALA A 40 -15.69 -5.34 -14.50
CA ALA A 40 -14.42 -5.04 -13.86
C ALA A 40 -14.45 -5.54 -12.41
N ILE A 41 -13.46 -6.36 -12.02
CA ILE A 41 -13.28 -6.79 -10.63
C ILE A 41 -11.96 -6.19 -10.16
N GLY A 42 -12.06 -5.17 -9.31
CA GLY A 42 -10.91 -4.58 -8.64
C GLY A 42 -10.92 -4.98 -7.18
N PHE A 43 -9.75 -5.34 -6.64
CA PHE A 43 -9.54 -5.39 -5.21
C PHE A 43 -8.96 -4.03 -4.80
N LYS A 44 -9.61 -3.31 -3.89
CA LYS A 44 -9.00 -2.16 -3.25
C LYS A 44 -7.86 -2.69 -2.39
N LEU A 45 -6.62 -2.62 -2.89
CA LEU A 45 -5.45 -2.72 -2.03
C LEU A 45 -5.47 -1.47 -1.17
N VAL A 46 -6.15 -1.56 -0.02
CA VAL A 46 -5.90 -0.65 1.08
C VAL A 46 -4.48 -0.97 1.51
N ARG A 47 -3.51 -0.21 0.99
CA ARG A 47 -2.24 -0.09 1.69
C ARG A 47 -2.61 0.62 2.98
N GLU A 48 -2.86 -0.16 4.03
CA GLU A 48 -2.89 0.40 5.37
C GLU A 48 -1.60 1.22 5.49
N HIS A 49 -1.71 2.46 5.96
CA HIS A 49 -0.55 3.24 6.40
C HIS A 49 0.00 2.53 7.64
N GLY A 50 0.58 1.35 7.44
CA GLY A 50 1.38 0.69 8.44
C GLY A 50 2.55 1.62 8.72
N ILE A 51 2.85 1.79 10.01
CA ILE A 51 4.02 2.51 10.49
C ILE A 51 5.22 1.95 9.72
N THR A 52 5.93 2.81 8.98
CA THR A 52 7.10 2.35 8.22
C THR A 52 8.16 1.87 9.21
N VAL A 53 9.09 1.00 8.78
CA VAL A 53 10.20 0.56 9.64
C VAL A 53 10.98 1.76 10.19
N LEU A 54 11.08 2.83 9.40
CA LEU A 54 11.69 4.09 9.80
C LEU A 54 10.90 4.76 10.93
N ASP A 55 9.59 4.93 10.78
CA ASP A 55 8.73 5.52 11.81
C ASP A 55 8.75 4.70 13.11
N ALA A 56 8.73 3.38 13.00
CA ALA A 56 8.81 2.47 14.14
C ALA A 56 10.17 2.60 14.87
N SER A 57 11.27 2.72 14.12
CA SER A 57 12.60 2.91 14.69
C SER A 57 12.78 4.27 15.36
N ALA A 58 12.19 5.32 14.80
CA ALA A 58 12.22 6.67 15.39
C ALA A 58 11.46 6.71 16.72
N LEU A 59 10.27 6.08 16.77
CA LEU A 59 9.49 5.94 17.99
C LEU A 59 10.25 5.14 19.07
N TRP A 60 10.86 4.03 18.68
CA TRP A 60 11.66 3.22 19.60
C TRP A 60 12.85 3.99 20.17
N TYR A 61 13.56 4.74 19.33
CA TYR A 61 14.69 5.56 19.77
C TYR A 61 14.26 6.64 20.78
N LEU A 62 13.16 7.34 20.50
CA LEU A 62 12.61 8.34 21.43
C LEU A 62 12.17 7.72 22.75
N GLN A 63 11.57 6.53 22.72
CA GLN A 63 11.21 5.80 23.93
C GLN A 63 12.46 5.43 24.75
N MET A 64 13.49 4.87 24.11
CA MET A 64 14.74 4.52 24.78
C MET A 64 15.44 5.74 25.38
N LEU A 65 15.48 6.86 24.65
CA LEU A 65 16.07 8.10 25.14
C LEU A 65 15.31 8.61 26.37
N THR A 66 13.98 8.65 26.29
CA THR A 66 13.12 9.10 27.40
C THR A 66 13.30 8.22 28.64
N SER A 67 13.30 6.90 28.47
CA SER A 67 13.52 5.95 29.58
C SER A 67 14.91 6.11 30.19
N THR A 68 15.94 6.30 29.36
CA THR A 68 17.32 6.46 29.81
C THR A 68 17.48 7.76 30.62
N VAL A 69 16.93 8.87 30.12
CA VAL A 69 16.95 10.15 30.85
C VAL A 69 16.17 10.03 32.15
N ALA A 70 14.96 9.46 32.14
CA ALA A 70 14.13 9.31 33.33
C ALA A 70 14.81 8.49 34.44
N MET A 71 15.56 7.43 34.09
CA MET A 71 16.29 6.62 35.07
C MET A 71 17.56 7.30 35.61
N ASN A 72 18.31 8.00 34.76
CA ASN A 72 19.62 8.56 35.12
C ASN A 72 19.53 9.96 35.74
N LEU A 73 18.48 10.74 35.43
CA LEU A 73 18.27 12.08 35.97
C LEU A 73 18.24 12.15 37.51
N PRO A 74 17.54 11.25 38.25
CA PRO A 74 17.58 11.26 39.71
C PRO A 74 18.91 10.76 40.29
N GLN A 75 19.67 9.95 39.56
CA GLN A 75 20.95 9.39 40.04
C GLN A 75 22.14 10.35 39.85
N SER A 76 22.01 11.34 38.97
CA SER A 76 23.11 12.24 38.61
C SER A 76 22.64 13.70 38.54
N PRO A 77 22.73 14.46 39.64
CA PRO A 77 22.28 15.86 39.66
C PRO A 77 23.06 16.77 38.70
N ALA A 78 24.28 16.38 38.30
CA ALA A 78 25.10 17.07 37.30
C ALA A 78 24.52 16.96 35.87
N LEU A 79 23.80 15.88 35.55
CA LEU A 79 23.15 15.75 34.24
C LEU A 79 22.00 16.76 34.08
N ARG A 80 21.29 17.05 35.18
CA ARG A 80 20.21 18.04 35.19
C ARG A 80 20.69 19.45 34.86
N THR A 81 21.85 19.86 35.40
CA THR A 81 22.41 21.19 35.14
C THR A 81 22.93 21.33 33.71
N VAL A 82 23.52 20.27 33.16
CA VAL A 82 23.94 20.21 31.75
C VAL A 82 22.74 20.28 30.81
N LEU A 83 21.66 19.54 31.10
CA LEU A 83 20.43 19.55 30.31
C LEU A 83 19.76 20.94 30.31
N LEU A 84 19.66 21.59 31.47
CA LEU A 84 19.13 22.95 31.60
C LEU A 84 20.03 24.02 30.95
N GLY A 85 21.31 23.74 30.74
CA GLY A 85 22.25 24.62 30.04
C GLY A 85 22.23 24.48 28.52
N HIS A 86 21.59 23.43 27.99
CA HIS A 86 21.50 23.13 26.55
C HIS A 86 20.09 23.24 25.97
N THR A 87 19.06 23.48 26.81
CA THR A 87 17.72 23.94 26.40
C THR A 87 17.69 25.44 26.24
#